data_AF-A0A3D1RFA7-F1
#
_entry.id   AF-A0A3D1RFA7-F1
#
_cell.length_a   1.000
_cell.length_b   1.000
_cell.length_c   1.000
_cell.angle_alpha   90.00
_cell.angle_beta   90.00
_cell.angle_gamma   90.00
#
_symmetry.space_group_name_H-M   'P 1'
#
loop_
_entity.id
_entity.type
_entity.pdbx_description
1 polymer ?
#
loop_
_entity_poly.entity_id
_entity_poly.type
_entity_poly.pdbx_seq_one_letter_code
_entity_poly.pdbx_strand_id
1 'polypeptide(L)'
;LGGITCDSHDYYDSEEHIKEVFLPKVDEGEPLYLGFFHTGAYQDQLSGYGGIKHCLIPSPKHVIIDKDKNGKLTDWLYAREQSAQSMLKLLGYT
;
A
#
# COMPACT_ATOMS: atom_id res chain seq x y z
N LEU A 1 -13.24 3.89 5.71
CA LEU A 1 -11.78 3.62 5.77
C LEU A 1 -11.09 4.79 5.07
N GLY A 2 -10.30 5.60 5.77
CA GLY A 2 -9.58 6.74 5.17
C GLY A 2 -8.10 6.43 5.02
N GLY A 3 -7.46 6.97 3.98
CA GLY A 3 -6.01 6.94 3.85
C GLY A 3 -5.33 7.99 4.74
N ILE A 4 -4.01 8.03 4.69
CA ILE A 4 -3.18 8.91 5.53
C ILE A 4 -2.81 10.23 4.85
N THR A 5 -3.38 10.50 3.68
CA THR A 5 -3.10 11.73 2.94
C THR A 5 -3.82 12.93 3.57
N CYS A 6 -3.48 14.14 3.10
CA CYS A 6 -4.22 15.34 3.46
C CYS A 6 -5.42 15.62 2.55
N ASP A 7 -5.79 14.69 1.66
CA ASP A 7 -6.89 14.85 0.69
C ASP A 7 -8.22 14.35 1.28
N SER A 8 -9.26 15.18 1.22
CA SER A 8 -10.60 14.82 1.67
C SER A 8 -11.26 13.74 0.81
N HIS A 9 -10.75 13.45 -0.38
CA HIS A 9 -11.23 12.38 -1.25
C HIS A 9 -10.52 11.05 -1.01
N ASP A 10 -9.50 11.00 -0.13
CA ASP A 10 -8.77 9.77 0.19
C ASP A 10 -9.53 8.92 1.22
N TYR A 11 -10.75 8.56 0.85
CA TYR A 11 -11.62 7.67 1.61
C TYR A 11 -12.09 6.56 0.69
N TYR A 12 -12.13 5.35 1.24
CA TYR A 12 -12.81 4.23 0.61
C TYR A 12 -14.31 4.55 0.58
N ASP A 13 -14.74 5.08 -0.56
CA ASP A 13 -16.08 5.60 -0.78
C ASP A 13 -17.09 4.46 -0.84
N SER A 14 -18.14 4.59 -0.03
CA SER A 14 -19.33 3.79 -0.16
C SER A 14 -20.29 4.63 -1.02
N GLU A 15 -20.39 4.32 -2.31
CA GLU A 15 -21.51 4.83 -3.12
C GLU A 15 -22.80 4.72 -2.30
N GLU A 16 -23.56 5.82 -2.32
CA GLU A 16 -24.49 6.36 -1.31
C GLU A 16 -25.58 5.42 -0.74
N HIS A 17 -25.63 4.14 -1.11
CA HIS A 17 -26.72 3.27 -0.70
C HIS A 17 -26.43 1.92 -0.03
N ILE A 18 -25.30 1.19 -0.20
CA ILE A 18 -25.30 -0.23 0.29
C ILE A 18 -23.97 -0.80 0.87
N LYS A 19 -22.87 -0.08 1.10
CA LYS A 19 -21.62 -0.77 1.54
C LYS A 19 -20.85 -0.12 2.68
N GLU A 20 -21.39 -0.26 3.89
CA GLU A 20 -20.60 -0.08 5.11
C GLU A 20 -19.63 -1.28 5.30
N VAL A 21 -18.36 -0.99 5.56
CA VAL A 21 -17.36 -2.01 5.90
C VAL A 21 -17.30 -2.14 7.42
N PHE A 22 -17.75 -3.28 7.94
CA PHE A 22 -17.64 -3.60 9.35
C PHE A 22 -16.24 -4.14 9.66
N LEU A 23 -15.57 -3.53 10.64
CA LEU A 23 -14.25 -3.94 11.12
C LEU A 23 -14.36 -4.57 12.51
N PRO A 24 -13.46 -5.51 12.86
CA PRO A 24 -13.38 -6.03 14.21
C PRO A 24 -13.03 -4.90 15.20
N LYS A 25 -13.45 -5.06 16.46
CA LYS A 25 -12.95 -4.21 17.54
C LYS A 25 -11.46 -4.50 17.73
N VAL A 26 -10.68 -3.44 17.83
CA VAL A 26 -9.24 -3.53 18.06
C VAL A 26 -9.01 -3.50 19.57
N ASP A 27 -8.35 -4.52 20.10
CA ASP A 27 -7.91 -4.56 21.50
C ASP A 27 -6.62 -3.73 21.66
N GLU A 28 -6.40 -3.15 22.84
CA GLU A 28 -5.22 -2.33 23.09
C GLU A 28 -3.93 -3.15 22.90
N GLY A 29 -3.08 -2.71 21.97
CA GLY A 29 -1.75 -3.28 21.73
C GLY A 29 -1.63 -4.21 20.52
N GLU A 30 -2.74 -4.62 19.89
CA GLU A 30 -2.68 -5.45 18.68
C GLU A 30 -2.93 -4.65 17.40
N PRO A 31 -2.04 -4.71 16.39
CA PRO A 31 -2.24 -4.01 15.13
C PRO A 31 -3.31 -4.71 14.28
N LEU A 32 -4.26 -3.93 13.76
CA LEU A 32 -5.21 -4.41 12.75
C LEU A 32 -4.57 -4.33 11.36
N TYR A 33 -4.41 -5.47 10.69
CA TYR A 33 -3.94 -5.54 9.31
C TYR A 33 -5.11 -5.55 8.32
N LEU A 34 -5.02 -4.75 7.26
CA LEU A 34 -5.98 -4.70 6.16
C LEU A 34 -5.37 -5.26 4.89
N GLY A 35 -6.12 -6.13 4.21
CA GLY A 35 -5.75 -6.71 2.92
C GLY A 35 -6.60 -6.12 1.79
N PHE A 36 -5.95 -5.53 0.79
CA PHE A 36 -6.60 -5.08 -0.43
C PHE A 36 -6.29 -6.09 -1.54
N PHE A 37 -7.32 -6.73 -2.07
CA PHE A 37 -7.20 -7.78 -3.07
C PHE A 37 -7.60 -7.25 -4.46
N HIS A 38 -7.25 -8.01 -5.50
CA HIS A 38 -7.52 -7.65 -6.91
C HIS A 38 -6.83 -6.36 -7.38
N THR A 39 -5.69 -6.00 -6.77
CA THR A 39 -4.89 -4.82 -7.10
C THR A 39 -3.71 -5.11 -8.05
N GLY A 40 -3.60 -6.34 -8.56
CA GLY A 40 -2.41 -6.80 -9.32
C GLY A 40 -2.27 -6.25 -10.75
N ALA A 41 -3.26 -5.51 -11.26
CA ALA A 41 -3.21 -4.89 -12.58
C ALA A 41 -3.38 -3.38 -12.48
N TYR A 42 -2.63 -2.63 -13.29
CA TYR A 42 -2.63 -1.17 -13.42
C TYR A 42 -2.20 -0.35 -12.20
N GLN A 43 -2.45 -0.78 -10.96
CA GLN A 43 -2.31 0.09 -9.78
C GLN A 43 -0.90 0.59 -9.54
N ASP A 44 0.10 -0.28 -9.69
CA ASP A 44 1.51 0.12 -9.56
C ASP A 44 1.94 1.07 -10.68
N GLN A 45 1.46 0.85 -11.91
CA GLN A 45 1.82 1.68 -13.05
C GLN A 45 1.17 3.07 -12.96
N LEU A 46 -0.13 3.12 -12.62
CA LEU A 46 -0.88 4.36 -12.49
C LEU A 46 -0.45 5.19 -11.28
N SER A 47 -0.11 4.53 -10.17
CA SER A 47 0.43 5.21 -8.98
C SER A 47 1.86 5.73 -9.16
N GLY A 48 2.51 5.40 -10.28
CA GLY A 48 3.88 5.79 -10.55
C GLY A 48 4.88 5.03 -9.69
N TYR A 49 4.98 3.70 -9.87
CA TYR A 49 5.95 2.87 -9.16
C TYR A 49 7.37 3.42 -9.23
N GLY A 50 7.98 3.67 -8.06
CA GLY A 50 9.30 4.29 -7.94
C GLY A 50 9.35 5.80 -8.25
N GLY A 51 8.20 6.42 -8.55
CA GLY A 51 8.02 7.85 -8.76
C GLY A 51 7.63 8.60 -7.49
N ILE A 52 6.99 9.76 -7.64
CA ILE A 52 6.44 10.53 -6.51
C ILE A 52 4.94 10.29 -6.40
N LYS A 53 4.44 10.22 -5.16
CA LYS A 53 3.02 10.01 -4.86
C LYS A 53 2.44 11.21 -4.15
N HIS A 54 1.10 11.24 -4.05
CA HIS A 54 0.40 12.26 -3.29
C HIS A 54 0.92 12.31 -1.84
N CYS A 55 1.10 13.52 -1.31
CA CYS A 55 1.74 13.78 -0.01
C CYS A 55 3.18 13.23 0.16
N LEU A 56 3.87 12.85 -0.93
CA LEU A 56 5.18 12.19 -0.87
C LEU A 56 5.16 10.93 0.03
N ILE A 57 4.04 10.19 0.00
CA ILE A 57 3.94 8.92 0.71
C ILE A 57 4.84 7.90 0.00
N PRO A 58 5.77 7.24 0.72
CA PRO A 58 6.65 6.22 0.16
C PRO A 58 5.92 5.07 -0.52
N SER A 59 6.49 4.56 -1.61
CA SER A 59 6.12 3.24 -2.12
C SER A 59 6.47 2.14 -1.11
N PRO A 60 5.56 1.19 -0.83
CA PRO A 60 5.80 0.11 0.12
C PRO A 60 6.82 -0.89 -0.43
N LYS A 61 7.28 -1.79 0.44
CA LYS A 61 8.10 -2.95 0.05
C LYS A 61 7.28 -3.89 -0.82
N HIS A 62 7.89 -4.42 -1.87
CA HIS A 62 7.29 -5.50 -2.66
C HIS A 62 7.98 -6.81 -2.30
N VAL A 63 7.20 -7.74 -1.76
CA VAL A 63 7.65 -9.08 -1.39
C VAL A 63 6.94 -10.08 -2.29
N ILE A 64 7.70 -10.97 -2.91
CA ILE A 64 7.12 -12.09 -3.65
C ILE A 64 7.12 -13.29 -2.73
N ILE A 65 5.97 -13.95 -2.68
CA ILE A 65 5.75 -15.15 -1.89
C ILE A 65 5.50 -16.27 -2.89
N ASP A 66 6.24 -17.35 -2.75
CA ASP A 66 6.14 -18.55 -3.58
C ASP A 66 6.04 -19.81 -2.71
N LYS A 67 5.74 -20.94 -3.34
CA LYS A 67 5.77 -22.25 -2.71
C LYS A 67 6.80 -23.11 -3.43
N ASP A 68 7.74 -23.66 -2.67
CA ASP A 68 8.73 -24.57 -3.22
C ASP A 68 8.11 -25.91 -3.66
N LYS A 69 8.92 -26.78 -4.25
CA LYS A 69 8.51 -28.11 -4.73
C LYS A 69 7.96 -29.02 -3.61
N ASN A 70 8.28 -28.72 -2.35
CA ASN A 70 7.82 -29.45 -1.18
C ASN A 70 6.59 -28.78 -0.53
N GLY A 71 6.05 -27.71 -1.13
CA GLY A 71 4.91 -26.95 -0.63
C GLY A 71 5.26 -25.97 0.50
N LYS A 72 6.56 -25.75 0.80
CA LYS A 72 6.99 -24.79 1.82
C LYS A 72 6.92 -23.37 1.26
N LEU A 73 6.35 -22.45 2.04
CA LEU A 73 6.36 -21.03 1.71
C LEU A 73 7.78 -20.49 1.74
N THR A 74 8.14 -19.76 0.68
CA THR A 74 9.39 -19.03 0.55
C THR A 74 9.08 -17.62 0.11
N ASP A 75 9.79 -16.64 0.65
CA ASP A 75 9.63 -15.23 0.31
C ASP A 75 10.96 -14.61 -0.13
N TRP A 76 10.87 -13.57 -0.96
CA TRP A 76 12.00 -12.70 -1.24
C TRP A 76 11.56 -11.25 -1.45
N LEU A 77 12.46 -10.34 -1.10
CA LEU A 77 12.26 -8.91 -1.30
C LEU A 77 12.55 -8.55 -2.76
N TYR A 78 11.50 -8.26 -3.53
CA TYR A 78 11.62 -7.78 -4.91
C TYR A 78 12.02 -6.31 -4.96
N ALA A 79 11.42 -5.48 -4.10
CA ALA A 79 11.77 -4.08 -4.01
C ALA A 79 11.69 -3.55 -2.58
N ARG A 80 12.66 -2.69 -2.26
CA ARG A 80 12.73 -1.98 -0.98
C ARG A 80 11.70 -0.87 -0.94
N GLU A 81 11.34 -0.50 0.28
CA GLU A 81 10.55 0.69 0.55
C GLU A 81 11.28 1.93 0.02
N GLN A 82 10.51 2.83 -0.58
CA GLN A 82 11.05 4.07 -1.11
C GLN A 82 11.48 5.00 0.04
N SER A 83 12.67 5.58 -0.03
CA SER A 83 13.07 6.54 1.00
C SER A 83 12.61 7.96 0.66
N ALA A 84 12.41 8.79 1.67
CA ALA A 84 12.15 10.21 1.49
C ALA A 84 13.27 10.89 0.67
N GLN A 85 14.54 10.53 0.89
CA GLN A 85 15.64 11.07 0.09
C GLN A 85 15.52 10.71 -1.39
N SER A 86 15.08 9.49 -1.71
CA SER A 86 14.89 9.09 -3.11
C SER A 86 13.82 9.92 -3.82
N MET A 87 12.73 10.27 -3.12
CA MET A 87 11.68 11.15 -3.65
C MET A 87 12.17 12.59 -3.82
N LEU A 88 12.89 13.13 -2.83
CA LEU A 88 13.49 14.47 -2.93
C LEU A 88 14.48 14.57 -4.08
N LYS A 89 15.27 13.52 -4.31
CA LYS A 89 16.18 13.44 -5.47
C LYS A 89 15.42 13.48 -6.80
N LEU A 90 14.27 12.80 -6.92
CA LEU A 90 13.42 12.86 -8.12
C LEU A 90 12.85 14.26 -8.36
N LEU A 91 12.64 15.04 -7.30
CA LEU A 91 12.21 16.44 -7.36
C LEU A 91 13.38 17.41 -7.64
N GLY A 92 14.61 16.92 -7.78
CA GLY A 92 15.79 17.73 -8.09
C GLY A 92 16.53 18.30 -6.88
N TYR A 93 16.22 17.85 -5.66
CA TYR A 93 16.98 18.22 -4.46
C TYR A 93 18.25 17.36 -4.36
N THR A 94 19.40 18.02 -4.20
CA THR A 94 20.72 17.41 -3.94
C THR A 94 21.00 17.23 -2.47
#